data_AF-A0A1T1NSR3-F1
#
_entry.id   AF-A0A1T1NSR3-F1
#
_cell.length_a   1.000
_cell.length_b   1.000
_cell.length_c   1.000
_cell.angle_alpha   90.00
_cell.angle_beta   90.00
_cell.angle_gamma   90.00
#
_symmetry.space_group_name_H-M   'P 1'
#
loop_
_entity.id
_entity.type
_entity.pdbx_description
1 polymer ?
#
loop_
_entity_poly.entity_id
_entity_poly.type
_entity_poly.pdbx_seq_one_letter_code
_entity_poly.pdbx_strand_id
1 'polypeptide(L)'
;MTPPIINLPQRLGRSRRLAYGAATAGAWMVYFYLWAPLATLIAWFFGLRSAYTELYLQHNALDPFALGSLPVIALMSAITTVGWAEYNRLRFVNADKRKRPRTVAEPDVDQRLGATEQLGTLLRHSRISSVAMDKFARPVAVRVVRHR
;
A
#
# COMPACT_ATOMS: atom_id res chain seq x y z
N MET A 1 20.15 17.06 -6.04
CA MET A 1 18.85 16.43 -5.75
C MET A 1 18.98 14.96 -6.08
N THR A 2 19.00 14.09 -5.08
CA THR A 2 19.03 12.63 -5.28
C THR A 2 17.69 12.18 -5.86
N PRO A 3 17.70 11.34 -6.92
CA PRO A 3 16.46 10.86 -7.51
C PRO A 3 15.66 10.05 -6.47
N PRO A 4 14.32 10.19 -6.44
CA PRO A 4 13.48 9.44 -5.52
C PRO A 4 13.61 7.94 -5.79
N ILE A 5 13.83 7.16 -4.72
CA ILE A 5 13.92 5.71 -4.80
C ILE A 5 12.56 5.16 -5.23
N ILE A 6 12.45 4.69 -6.47
CA ILE A 6 11.22 4.09 -6.99
C ILE A 6 11.14 2.65 -6.46
N ASN A 7 10.39 2.45 -5.38
CA ASN A 7 10.12 1.13 -4.83
C ASN A 7 9.04 0.40 -5.64
N LEU A 8 9.45 -0.60 -6.43
CA LEU A 8 8.56 -1.44 -7.24
C LEU A 8 8.59 -2.90 -6.76
N PRO A 9 8.08 -3.20 -5.54
CA PRO A 9 8.11 -4.55 -4.97
C PRO A 9 7.33 -5.57 -5.81
N GLN A 10 6.43 -5.11 -6.68
CA GLN A 10 5.66 -5.92 -7.62
C GLN A 10 6.52 -6.52 -8.75
N ARG A 11 7.73 -5.98 -8.99
CA ARG A 11 8.67 -6.49 -9.99
C ARG A 11 9.62 -7.56 -9.43
N LEU A 12 9.64 -7.77 -8.11
CA LEU A 12 10.40 -8.88 -7.52
C LEU A 12 9.67 -10.20 -7.76
N GLY A 13 10.41 -11.24 -8.16
CA GLY A 13 9.88 -12.60 -8.29
C GLY A 13 9.25 -13.09 -6.99
N ARG A 14 8.16 -13.87 -7.11
CA ARG A 14 7.37 -14.38 -5.97
C ARG A 14 8.22 -15.07 -4.91
N SER A 15 9.23 -15.85 -5.34
CA SER A 15 10.16 -16.55 -4.46
C SER A 15 11.01 -15.61 -3.60
N ARG A 16 11.61 -14.58 -4.21
CA ARG A 16 12.39 -13.57 -3.46
C ARG A 16 11.51 -12.84 -2.46
N ARG A 17 10.29 -12.46 -2.86
CA ARG A 17 9.36 -11.78 -1.96
C ARG A 17 8.98 -12.64 -0.75
N LEU A 18 8.76 -13.93 -0.93
CA LEU A 18 8.52 -14.87 0.17
C LEU A 18 9.75 -15.05 1.06
N ALA A 19 10.95 -15.18 0.48
CA ALA A 19 12.19 -15.31 1.23
C ALA A 19 12.46 -14.10 2.14
N TYR A 20 12.29 -12.88 1.63
CA TYR A 20 12.40 -11.67 2.44
C TYR A 20 11.33 -11.61 3.55
N GLY A 21 10.10 -12.03 3.24
CA GLY A 21 9.03 -12.15 4.24
C GLY A 21 9.38 -13.12 5.37
N ALA A 22 9.88 -14.32 5.01
CA ALA A 22 10.30 -15.33 5.98
C ALA A 22 11.49 -14.86 6.84
N ALA A 23 12.49 -14.22 6.22
CA ALA A 23 13.63 -13.65 6.95
C ALA A 23 13.19 -12.58 7.95
N THR A 24 12.24 -11.72 7.55
CA THR A 24 11.67 -10.70 8.43
C THR A 24 10.91 -11.33 9.59
N ALA A 25 10.06 -12.33 9.32
CA ALA A 25 9.33 -13.05 10.36
C ALA A 25 10.27 -13.75 11.35
N GLY A 26 11.35 -14.38 10.86
CA GLY A 26 12.39 -14.98 11.70
C GLY A 26 13.11 -13.95 12.58
N ALA A 27 13.46 -12.79 12.01
CA ALA A 27 14.06 -11.70 12.78
C ALA A 27 13.12 -11.19 13.90
N TRP A 28 11.81 -11.09 13.62
CA TRP A 28 10.82 -10.76 14.64
C TRP A 28 10.70 -11.83 15.74
N MET A 29 10.74 -13.11 15.40
CA MET A 29 10.75 -14.19 16.40
C MET A 29 11.95 -14.10 17.32
N VAL A 30 13.15 -13.89 16.76
CA VAL A 30 14.38 -13.68 17.56
C VAL A 30 14.23 -12.44 18.43
N TYR A 31 13.74 -11.34 17.87
CA TYR A 31 13.50 -10.11 18.62
C TYR A 31 12.56 -10.35 19.80
N PHE A 32 11.39 -10.96 19.59
CA PHE A 32 10.46 -11.28 20.69
C PHE A 32 11.07 -12.23 21.72
N TYR A 33 11.88 -13.20 21.30
CA TYR A 33 12.59 -14.08 22.21
C TYR A 33 13.56 -13.29 23.11
N LEU A 34 14.24 -12.27 22.58
CA LEU A 34 15.12 -11.40 23.38
C LEU A 34 14.35 -10.58 24.43
N TRP A 35 13.05 -10.35 24.26
CA TRP A 35 12.21 -9.69 25.26
C TRP A 35 11.78 -10.63 26.41
N ALA A 36 11.85 -11.96 26.23
CA ALA A 36 11.47 -12.93 27.25
C ALA A 36 12.14 -12.73 28.62
N PRO A 37 13.47 -12.51 28.74
CA PRO A 37 14.09 -12.25 30.04
C PRO A 37 13.58 -10.96 30.69
N LEU A 38 13.34 -9.90 29.92
CA LEU A 38 12.82 -8.64 30.45
C LEU A 38 11.36 -8.79 30.91
N ALA A 39 10.52 -9.46 30.12
CA ALA A 39 9.15 -9.78 30.50
C ALA A 39 9.11 -10.65 31.77
N THR A 40 10.05 -11.58 31.90
CA THR A 40 10.20 -12.42 33.11
C THR A 40 10.57 -11.57 34.32
N LEU A 41 11.53 -10.63 34.19
CA LEU A 41 11.89 -9.71 35.28
C LEU A 41 10.70 -8.83 35.70
N ILE A 42 9.94 -8.31 34.73
CA ILE A 42 8.72 -7.54 35.00
C ILE A 42 7.68 -8.40 35.74
N ALA A 43 7.46 -9.64 35.29
CA ALA A 43 6.55 -10.56 35.96
C ALA A 43 6.95 -10.86 37.40
N TRP A 44 8.25 -10.97 37.68
CA TRP A 44 8.77 -11.09 39.03
C TRP A 44 8.57 -9.81 39.85
N PHE A 45 8.87 -8.64 39.28
CA PHE A 45 8.72 -7.35 39.95
C PHE A 45 7.27 -7.10 40.41
N PHE A 46 6.30 -7.42 39.56
CA PHE A 46 4.88 -7.29 39.87
C PHE A 46 4.30 -8.49 40.65
N GLY A 47 5.12 -9.47 41.04
CA GLY A 47 4.66 -10.64 41.78
C GLY A 47 3.72 -11.57 41.00
N LEU A 48 3.66 -11.46 39.66
CA LEU A 48 2.82 -12.33 38.82
C LEU A 48 3.18 -13.80 38.95
N ARG A 49 4.43 -14.13 39.31
CA ARG A 49 4.81 -15.52 39.59
C ARG A 49 4.08 -16.06 40.83
N SER A 50 4.01 -15.27 41.90
CA SER A 50 3.28 -15.63 43.12
C SER A 50 1.78 -15.66 42.89
N ALA A 51 1.24 -14.64 42.22
CA ALA A 51 -0.17 -14.61 41.82
C ALA A 51 -0.53 -15.80 40.92
N TYR A 52 0.28 -16.13 39.92
CA TYR A 52 0.05 -17.31 39.09
C TYR A 52 0.02 -18.59 39.92
N THR A 53 0.92 -18.75 40.89
CA THR A 53 0.99 -19.96 41.70
C THR A 53 -0.21 -20.08 42.65
N GLU A 54 -0.59 -18.97 43.29
CA GLU A 54 -1.70 -18.93 44.25
C GLU A 54 -3.07 -19.01 43.57
N LEU A 55 -3.23 -18.35 42.42
CA LEU A 55 -4.46 -18.30 41.64
C LEU A 55 -4.67 -19.55 40.78
N TYR A 56 -3.60 -20.14 40.21
CA TYR A 56 -3.66 -21.31 39.32
C TYR A 56 -3.48 -22.64 40.05
N LEU A 57 -2.51 -22.77 40.99
CA LEU A 57 -2.26 -24.04 41.67
C LEU A 57 -3.06 -24.23 42.98
N GLN A 58 -3.34 -23.16 43.73
CA GLN A 58 -4.02 -23.29 45.03
C GLN A 58 -5.53 -23.06 44.95
N HIS A 59 -6.00 -22.06 44.19
CA HIS A 59 -7.41 -21.67 44.19
C HIS A 59 -8.19 -22.11 42.94
N ASN A 60 -7.52 -22.64 41.91
CA ASN A 60 -8.15 -23.05 40.63
C ASN A 60 -9.09 -21.94 40.07
N ALA A 61 -8.73 -20.68 40.31
CA ALA A 61 -9.61 -19.52 40.11
C ALA A 61 -9.57 -18.98 38.67
N LEU A 62 -8.73 -19.57 37.81
CA LEU A 62 -8.73 -19.32 36.38
C LEU A 62 -9.58 -20.36 35.68
N ASP A 63 -10.70 -19.91 35.12
CA ASP A 63 -11.62 -20.76 34.36
C ASP A 63 -10.87 -21.43 33.19
N PRO A 64 -10.76 -22.78 33.16
CA PRO A 64 -10.12 -23.50 32.06
C PRO A 64 -10.70 -23.14 30.69
N PHE A 65 -11.99 -22.77 30.67
CA PHE A 65 -12.65 -22.27 29.47
C PHE A 65 -12.05 -20.95 29.01
N ALA A 66 -11.74 -20.00 29.90
CA ALA A 66 -11.11 -18.73 29.55
C ALA A 66 -9.68 -18.93 29.00
N LEU A 67 -8.89 -19.82 29.61
CA LEU A 67 -7.54 -20.16 29.14
C LEU A 67 -7.53 -20.75 27.72
N GLY A 68 -8.51 -21.60 27.39
CA GLY A 68 -8.64 -22.16 26.04
C GLY A 68 -9.29 -21.21 25.04
N SER A 69 -10.33 -20.49 25.46
CA SER A 69 -11.13 -19.64 24.57
C SER A 69 -10.43 -18.35 24.19
N LEU A 70 -9.66 -17.71 25.06
CA LEU A 70 -9.00 -16.43 24.75
C LEU A 70 -8.01 -16.53 23.58
N PRO A 71 -7.09 -17.52 23.53
CA PRO A 71 -6.24 -17.72 22.35
C PRO A 71 -7.04 -18.02 21.08
N VAL A 72 -8.11 -18.82 21.19
CA VAL A 72 -8.97 -19.17 20.05
C VAL A 72 -9.71 -17.93 19.53
N ILE A 73 -10.27 -17.10 20.41
CA ILE A 73 -10.94 -15.84 20.04
C ILE A 73 -9.94 -14.88 19.40
N ALA A 74 -8.73 -14.76 19.95
CA ALA A 74 -7.67 -13.93 19.37
C ALA A 74 -7.29 -14.42 17.96
N LEU A 75 -7.13 -15.73 17.77
CA LEU A 75 -6.84 -16.35 16.47
C LEU A 75 -7.97 -16.08 15.47
N MET A 76 -9.22 -16.29 15.87
CA MET A 76 -10.39 -16.04 15.03
C MET A 76 -10.48 -14.56 14.64
N SER A 77 -10.24 -13.65 15.59
CA SER A 77 -10.22 -12.21 15.33
C SER A 77 -9.13 -11.81 14.33
N ALA A 78 -7.93 -12.40 14.46
CA ALA A 78 -6.84 -12.19 13.52
C ALA A 78 -7.21 -12.71 12.11
N ILE A 79 -7.80 -13.90 12.01
CA ILE A 79 -8.25 -14.47 10.74
C ILE A 79 -9.33 -13.58 10.10
N THR A 80 -10.33 -13.15 10.88
CA THR A 80 -11.41 -12.29 10.38
C THR A 80 -10.87 -10.96 9.87
N THR A 81 -10.00 -10.30 10.63
CA THR A 81 -9.44 -8.99 10.25
C THR A 81 -8.51 -9.07 9.05
N VAL A 82 -7.60 -10.06 9.04
CA VAL A 82 -6.69 -10.30 7.90
C VAL A 82 -7.48 -10.72 6.66
N GLY A 83 -8.43 -11.64 6.81
CA GLY A 83 -9.28 -12.11 5.72
C GLY A 83 -10.13 -10.99 5.14
N TRP A 84 -10.72 -10.14 5.98
CA TRP A 84 -11.47 -8.95 5.54
C TRP A 84 -10.58 -7.95 4.79
N ALA A 85 -9.39 -7.66 5.30
CA ALA A 85 -8.43 -6.78 4.65
C ALA A 85 -7.97 -7.33 3.29
N GLU A 86 -7.70 -8.64 3.22
CA GLU A 86 -7.32 -9.34 1.98
C GLU A 86 -8.45 -9.31 0.95
N TYR A 87 -9.68 -9.60 1.38
CA TYR A 87 -10.87 -9.52 0.54
C TYR A 87 -11.06 -8.11 -0.03
N ASN A 88 -11.00 -7.09 0.83
CA ASN A 88 -11.13 -5.70 0.41
C ASN A 88 -10.03 -5.32 -0.59
N ARG A 89 -8.78 -5.75 -0.34
CA ARG A 89 -7.67 -5.54 -1.27
C ARG A 89 -7.96 -6.19 -2.62
N LEU A 90 -8.37 -7.47 -2.66
CA LEU A 90 -8.66 -8.18 -3.90
C LEU A 90 -9.83 -7.54 -4.67
N ARG A 91 -10.88 -7.10 -3.97
CA ARG A 91 -12.05 -6.43 -4.55
C ARG A 91 -11.71 -5.08 -5.19
N PHE A 92 -10.83 -4.29 -4.57
CA PHE A 92 -10.54 -2.91 -4.99
C PHE A 92 -9.17 -2.70 -5.63
N VAL A 93 -8.34 -3.73 -5.81
CA VAL A 93 -6.98 -3.62 -6.37
C VAL A 93 -6.93 -2.96 -7.76
N ASN A 94 -8.02 -3.01 -8.52
CA ASN A 94 -8.12 -2.44 -9.86
C ASN A 94 -9.05 -1.20 -9.93
N ALA A 95 -9.66 -0.77 -8.82
CA ALA A 95 -10.59 0.37 -8.82
C ALA A 95 -9.89 1.69 -9.18
N ASP A 96 -8.64 1.84 -8.75
CA ASP A 96 -7.83 3.04 -8.97
C ASP A 96 -6.97 2.99 -10.25
N LYS A 97 -7.04 1.89 -11.02
CA LYS A 97 -6.40 1.88 -12.34
C LYS A 97 -7.17 2.84 -13.22
N ARG A 98 -6.59 4.03 -13.41
CA ARG A 98 -6.99 4.99 -14.46
C ARG A 98 -7.22 4.17 -15.73
N LYS A 99 -8.49 3.97 -16.10
CA LYS A 99 -8.83 3.26 -17.34
C LYS A 99 -8.12 4.00 -18.46
N ARG A 100 -7.47 3.26 -19.36
CA ARG A 100 -6.81 3.86 -20.52
C ARG A 100 -7.84 4.78 -21.19
N PRO A 101 -7.56 6.09 -21.32
CA PRO A 101 -8.48 6.98 -22.03
C PRO A 101 -8.78 6.38 -23.39
N ARG A 102 -10.04 6.43 -23.80
CA ARG A 102 -10.43 5.99 -25.15
C ARG A 102 -9.52 6.68 -26.15
N THR A 103 -8.95 5.93 -27.09
CA THR A 103 -8.22 6.53 -28.21
C THR A 103 -9.22 7.38 -28.99
N VAL A 104 -9.01 8.70 -29.00
CA VAL A 104 -9.81 9.66 -29.76
C VAL A 104 -9.04 9.98 -31.04
N ALA A 105 -9.75 10.15 -32.16
CA ALA A 105 -9.10 10.50 -33.42
C ALA A 105 -8.52 11.93 -33.34
N GLU A 106 -7.37 12.16 -33.97
CA GLU A 106 -6.75 13.48 -34.03
C GLU A 106 -7.69 14.61 -34.50
N PRO A 107 -8.52 14.45 -35.55
CA PRO A 107 -9.44 15.51 -35.97
C PRO A 107 -10.50 15.84 -34.91
N ASP A 108 -10.96 14.86 -34.13
CA ASP A 108 -11.94 15.10 -33.06
C ASP A 108 -11.32 15.97 -31.93
N VAL A 109 -10.02 15.76 -31.66
CA VAL A 109 -9.27 16.54 -30.67
C VAL A 109 -9.11 17.98 -31.15
N ASP A 110 -8.76 18.18 -32.42
CA ASP A 110 -8.60 19.50 -33.03
C ASP A 110 -9.91 20.29 -33.04
N GLN A 111 -11.00 19.63 -33.42
CA GLN A 111 -12.34 20.21 -33.41
C GLN A 111 -12.78 20.60 -31.99
N ARG A 112 -12.54 19.75 -30.99
CA ARG A 112 -12.86 20.03 -29.58
C ARG A 112 -12.02 21.16 -28.99
N LEU A 113 -10.76 21.27 -29.40
CA LEU A 113 -9.87 22.38 -29.01
C LEU A 113 -10.23 23.68 -29.73
N GLY A 114 -10.99 23.63 -30.82
CA GLY A 114 -11.21 24.77 -31.70
C GLY A 114 -9.94 25.17 -32.47
N ALA A 115 -9.02 24.22 -32.66
CA ALA A 115 -7.78 24.40 -33.40
C ALA A 115 -7.97 24.03 -34.88
N THR A 116 -7.30 24.75 -35.78
CA THR A 116 -7.15 24.32 -37.18
C THR A 116 -6.27 23.06 -37.25
N GLU A 117 -6.49 22.20 -38.23
CA GLU A 117 -5.75 20.92 -38.41
C GLU A 117 -4.21 21.11 -38.45
N GLN A 118 -3.74 22.16 -39.12
CA GLN A 118 -2.33 22.54 -39.17
C GLN A 118 -1.77 22.92 -37.79
N LEU A 119 -2.57 23.67 -37.00
CA LEU A 119 -2.21 24.10 -35.65
C LEU A 119 -2.20 22.91 -34.68
N GLY A 120 -3.18 22.03 -34.78
CA GLY A 120 -3.27 20.77 -34.03
C GLY A 120 -2.06 19.87 -34.27
N THR A 121 -1.64 19.74 -35.53
CA THR A 121 -0.45 18.99 -35.91
C THR A 121 0.82 19.55 -35.26
N LEU A 122 1.01 20.87 -35.30
CA LEU A 122 2.14 21.55 -34.66
C LEU A 122 2.15 21.36 -33.14
N LEU A 123 0.98 21.43 -32.49
CA LEU A 123 0.85 21.18 -31.06
C LEU A 123 1.27 19.75 -30.70
N ARG A 124 0.77 18.74 -31.43
CA ARG A 124 1.05 17.30 -31.19
C ARG A 124 2.52 16.93 -31.34
N HIS A 125 3.20 17.52 -32.33
CA HIS A 125 4.57 17.15 -32.70
C HIS A 125 5.63 18.07 -32.09
N SER A 126 5.23 19.12 -31.38
CA SER A 126 6.15 19.96 -30.61
C SER A 126 6.49 19.33 -29.25
N ARG A 127 7.74 19.45 -28.80
CA ARG A 127 8.15 19.02 -27.45
C ARG A 127 7.93 20.14 -26.43
N ILE A 128 8.20 21.37 -26.84
CA ILE A 128 7.96 22.60 -26.06
C ILE A 128 7.43 23.66 -27.03
N SER A 129 6.26 24.21 -26.73
CA SER A 129 5.63 25.26 -27.51
C SER A 129 4.97 26.30 -26.63
N SER A 130 5.00 27.56 -27.08
CA SER A 130 4.24 28.66 -26.51
C SER A 130 2.98 28.83 -27.34
N VAL A 131 1.81 28.71 -26.71
CA VAL A 131 0.51 28.79 -27.38
C VAL A 131 -0.14 30.13 -27.05
N ALA A 132 -0.53 30.87 -28.07
CA ALA A 132 -1.38 32.05 -27.94
C ALA A 132 -2.85 31.61 -28.01
N MET A 133 -3.60 32.00 -26.99
CA MET A 133 -5.02 31.67 -26.84
C MET A 133 -5.90 32.90 -27.10
N ASP A 134 -7.11 32.69 -27.61
CA ASP A 134 -8.12 33.74 -27.67
C ASP A 134 -8.81 33.94 -26.30
N LYS A 135 -9.74 34.91 -26.27
CA LYS A 135 -10.59 35.22 -25.10
C LYS A 135 -11.52 34.06 -24.67
N PHE A 136 -11.66 33.03 -25.49
CA PHE A 136 -12.43 31.81 -25.23
C PHE A 136 -11.54 30.59 -24.98
N ALA A 137 -10.25 30.80 -24.73
CA ALA A 137 -9.24 29.76 -24.50
C ALA A 137 -9.03 28.79 -25.68
N ARG A 138 -9.30 29.23 -26.92
CA ARG A 138 -8.99 28.49 -28.14
C ARG A 138 -7.59 28.84 -28.65
N PRO A 139 -6.79 27.87 -29.11
CA PRO A 139 -5.46 28.14 -29.63
C PRO A 139 -5.57 28.83 -30.99
N VAL A 140 -4.91 29.99 -31.12
CA VAL A 140 -4.90 30.79 -32.36
C VAL A 140 -3.56 30.75 -33.05
N ALA A 141 -2.47 30.69 -32.27
CA ALA A 141 -1.12 30.60 -32.81
C ALA A 141 -0.20 29.80 -31.88
N VAL A 142 0.81 29.17 -32.48
CA VAL A 142 1.77 28.34 -31.77
C VAL A 142 3.17 28.73 -32.21
N ARG A 143 4.02 29.06 -31.23
CA ARG A 143 5.46 29.24 -31.43
C ARG A 143 6.18 28.03 -30.85
N VAL A 144 6.78 27.22 -31.72
CA VAL A 144 7.57 26.06 -31.29
C VAL A 144 8.90 26.56 -30.75
N VAL A 145 9.20 26.19 -29.49
CA VAL A 145 10.47 26.50 -28.83
C VAL A 145 11.45 25.33 -29.01
N ARG A 146 10.92 24.10 -29.07
CA ARG A 146 11.72 22.88 -29.32
C ARG A 146 10.90 21.82 -30.05
N HIS A 147 11.42 21.35 -31.19
CA HIS A 147 10.89 20.18 -31.90
C HIS A 147 11.19 18.88 -31.15
N ARG A 148 10.36 17.86 -31.38
CA ARG A 148 10.42 16.58 -30.69
C ARG A 148 11.41 15.62 -31.35
#